data_AF-A0A1G6ZV60-F1
#
_entry.id   AF-A0A1G6ZV60-F1
#
_cell.length_a   1.000
_cell.length_b   1.000
_cell.length_c   1.000
_cell.angle_alpha   90.00
_cell.angle_beta   90.00
_cell.angle_gamma   90.00
#
_symmetry.space_group_name_H-M   'P 1'
#
loop_
_entity.id
_entity.type
_entity.pdbx_description
1 polymer ?
#
loop_
_entity_poly.entity_id
_entity_poly.type
_entity_poly.pdbx_seq_one_letter_code
_entity_poly.pdbx_strand_id
1 'polypeptide(L)'
;MPRDDPAVAESIVVHAETLCEREDHLWDVINHLSIPVDLLTDHRDQGKVDFGTEEMVRAHLYRLIRGFSQNEFATELGKSASLVKSFNFQIRNLENAPSQQDLSYAKCSFSDDTWEIIEEAATAIRRVAVEYDVISEYLVPSPPEDEGETEEERQKSNREHKRESTQKAVKLARKHALPEFVTGRASNRQYDDIEILDQFARTSAKNGSAHAEGEIGYLLNDDLTCHGSTFLRAIKLIATPDDDSMQLTLDSIFEENRMPRIDAIRDEVMKAFDGATDNIINSIRGDDPFDERKTIAAIDITDDPFTVSPWLDRDEEIPKPDYPRMINGYVDDDPKKQGYKYATITLVGDNAPIILGV
;
A
#
# COMPACT_ATOMS: atom_id res chain seq x y z
N MET A 1 42.13 5.83 -6.85
CA MET A 1 42.17 6.83 -5.76
C MET A 1 40.84 6.72 -5.05
N PRO A 2 40.80 6.64 -3.71
CA PRO A 2 39.55 6.39 -2.99
C PRO A 2 38.60 7.54 -3.30
N ARG A 3 37.41 7.19 -3.80
CA ARG A 3 36.36 8.10 -4.28
C ARG A 3 35.22 8.26 -3.27
N ASP A 4 35.33 7.54 -2.17
CA ASP A 4 34.26 7.35 -1.20
C ASP A 4 34.44 8.45 -0.14
N ASP A 5 33.77 9.59 -0.34
CA ASP A 5 33.75 10.73 0.59
C ASP A 5 32.56 10.58 1.54
N PRO A 6 32.73 10.62 2.88
CA PRO A 6 31.62 10.54 3.83
C PRO A 6 30.55 11.64 3.61
N ALA A 7 30.90 12.77 2.97
CA ALA A 7 29.94 13.79 2.56
C ALA A 7 28.89 13.28 1.54
N VAL A 8 29.14 12.15 0.87
CA VAL A 8 28.19 11.51 -0.04
C VAL A 8 26.96 11.01 0.69
N ALA A 9 27.12 10.40 1.87
CA ALA A 9 26.00 9.94 2.68
C ALA A 9 25.10 11.12 3.08
N GLU A 10 25.71 12.21 3.54
CA GLU A 10 25.00 13.45 3.90
C GLU A 10 24.25 14.05 2.70
N SER A 11 24.87 14.11 1.52
CA SER A 11 24.21 14.60 0.30
C SER A 11 22.99 13.76 -0.08
N ILE A 12 23.06 12.44 0.08
CA ILE A 12 21.93 11.54 -0.18
C ILE A 12 20.80 11.82 0.82
N VAL A 13 21.12 11.99 2.10
CA VAL A 13 20.15 12.26 3.17
C VAL A 13 19.45 13.60 3.00
N VAL A 14 20.19 14.67 2.69
CA VAL A 14 19.62 16.00 2.46
C VAL A 14 18.60 15.97 1.32
N HIS A 15 18.91 15.26 0.24
CA HIS A 15 17.94 15.13 -0.85
C HIS A 15 16.74 14.25 -0.45
N ALA A 16 16.96 13.17 0.29
CA ALA A 16 15.86 12.35 0.82
C ALA A 16 14.93 13.15 1.72
N GLU A 17 15.44 14.06 2.55
CA GLU A 17 14.64 14.96 3.39
C GLU A 17 13.69 15.82 2.56
N THR A 18 14.21 16.47 1.51
CA THR A 18 13.37 17.25 0.60
C THR A 18 12.32 16.41 -0.16
N LEU A 19 12.59 15.13 -0.37
CA LEU A 19 11.64 14.21 -1.01
C LEU A 19 10.58 13.73 0.00
N CYS A 20 10.95 13.48 1.25
CA CYS A 20 10.02 13.10 2.30
C CYS A 20 8.99 14.21 2.61
N GLU A 21 9.30 15.48 2.30
CA GLU A 21 8.32 16.58 2.38
C GLU A 21 7.20 16.49 1.32
N ARG A 22 7.43 15.77 0.21
CA ARG A 22 6.53 15.76 -0.95
C ARG A 22 5.91 14.39 -1.24
N GLU A 23 6.65 13.31 -0.97
CA GLU A 23 6.26 11.95 -1.36
C GLU A 23 5.68 11.19 -0.15
N ASP A 24 4.51 10.57 -0.32
CA ASP A 24 3.81 9.85 0.75
C ASP A 24 4.33 8.42 0.99
N HIS A 25 5.24 7.94 0.13
CA HIS A 25 5.68 6.55 0.13
C HIS A 25 7.19 6.41 -0.03
N LEU A 26 7.80 5.50 0.76
CA LEU A 26 9.25 5.27 0.71
C LEU A 26 9.74 4.83 -0.67
N TRP A 27 8.99 4.01 -1.42
CA TRP A 27 9.44 3.61 -2.75
C TRP A 27 9.51 4.81 -3.72
N ASP A 28 8.66 5.83 -3.55
CA ASP A 28 8.68 7.05 -4.35
C ASP A 28 9.83 7.97 -3.94
N VAL A 29 10.12 8.06 -2.64
CA VAL A 29 11.35 8.72 -2.13
C VAL A 29 12.59 8.04 -2.73
N ILE A 30 12.68 6.70 -2.64
CA ILE A 30 13.83 5.95 -3.18
C ILE A 30 13.88 6.00 -4.70
N ASN A 31 12.76 6.16 -5.41
CA ASN A 31 12.75 6.30 -6.87
C ASN A 31 13.33 7.65 -7.32
N HIS A 32 12.95 8.74 -6.64
CA HIS A 32 13.40 10.09 -7.00
C HIS A 32 14.74 10.49 -6.37
N LEU A 33 15.26 9.68 -5.44
CA LEU A 33 16.54 9.93 -4.77
C LEU A 33 17.66 10.11 -5.79
N SER A 34 18.51 11.11 -5.57
CA SER A 34 19.71 11.33 -6.39
C SER A 34 20.88 10.65 -5.71
N ILE A 35 21.49 9.70 -6.40
CA ILE A 35 22.61 8.91 -5.88
C ILE A 35 23.83 9.24 -6.75
N PRO A 36 24.90 9.84 -6.19
CA PRO A 36 26.10 10.18 -6.94
C PRO A 36 26.95 8.93 -7.17
N VAL A 37 26.51 8.06 -8.09
CA VAL A 37 27.13 6.76 -8.39
C VAL A 37 28.58 6.87 -8.86
N ASP A 38 29.01 8.03 -9.37
CA ASP A 38 30.38 8.33 -9.76
C ASP A 38 31.35 8.46 -8.57
N LEU A 39 30.80 8.72 -7.38
CA LEU A 39 31.49 8.78 -6.10
C LEU A 39 31.40 7.47 -5.31
N LEU A 40 30.74 6.45 -5.86
CA LEU A 40 30.67 5.12 -5.26
C LEU A 40 31.62 4.17 -5.99
N THR A 41 32.23 3.26 -5.23
CA THR A 41 33.14 2.25 -5.73
C THR A 41 32.45 0.89 -5.81
N ASP A 42 32.18 0.45 -7.03
CA ASP A 42 31.65 -0.87 -7.35
C ASP A 42 32.67 -1.65 -8.20
N HIS A 43 33.17 -2.77 -7.68
CA HIS A 43 34.17 -3.60 -8.33
C HIS A 43 33.60 -4.53 -9.40
N ARG A 44 32.28 -4.57 -9.60
CA ARG A 44 31.65 -5.36 -10.67
C ARG A 44 31.93 -4.78 -12.04
N ASP A 45 32.06 -5.66 -13.03
CA ASP A 45 32.15 -5.27 -14.43
C ASP A 45 30.79 -4.77 -14.93
N GLN A 46 30.58 -3.45 -14.89
CA GLN A 46 29.30 -2.81 -15.23
C GLN A 46 28.82 -3.12 -16.66
N GLY A 47 29.71 -3.56 -17.56
CA GLY A 47 29.34 -3.97 -18.92
C GLY A 47 28.76 -5.38 -19.02
N LYS A 48 28.76 -6.16 -17.93
CA LYS A 48 28.32 -7.57 -17.89
C LYS A 48 27.31 -7.89 -16.80
N VAL A 49 27.10 -7.00 -15.83
CA VAL A 49 26.09 -7.19 -14.80
C VAL A 49 24.70 -6.97 -15.37
N ASP A 50 23.73 -7.75 -14.88
CA ASP A 50 22.32 -7.57 -15.24
C ASP A 50 21.71 -6.33 -14.56
N PHE A 51 22.25 -5.94 -13.40
CA PHE A 51 21.81 -4.80 -12.60
C PHE A 51 23.01 -3.92 -12.23
N GLY A 52 22.95 -2.64 -12.62
CA GLY A 52 24.03 -1.68 -12.42
C GLY A 52 24.24 -1.27 -10.97
N THR A 53 25.16 -0.33 -10.76
CA THR A 53 25.46 0.23 -9.43
C THR A 53 24.26 0.97 -8.85
N GLU A 54 23.62 1.84 -9.62
CA GLU A 54 22.53 2.69 -9.13
C GLU A 54 21.33 1.87 -8.65
N GLU A 55 20.90 0.90 -9.46
CA GLU A 55 19.75 0.06 -9.19
C GLU A 55 19.97 -0.79 -7.93
N MET A 56 21.18 -1.34 -7.78
CA MET A 56 21.53 -2.13 -6.60
C MET A 56 21.67 -1.26 -5.35
N VAL A 57 22.19 -0.02 -5.45
CA VAL A 57 22.26 0.90 -4.32
C VAL A 57 20.85 1.29 -3.85
N ARG A 58 19.93 1.65 -4.76
CA ARG A 58 18.52 1.94 -4.42
C ARG A 58 17.87 0.75 -3.71
N ALA A 59 18.07 -0.45 -4.24
CA ALA A 59 17.55 -1.68 -3.67
C ALA A 59 18.12 -1.95 -2.26
N HIS A 60 19.42 -1.74 -2.06
CA HIS A 60 20.03 -1.90 -0.74
C HIS A 60 19.61 -0.84 0.26
N LEU A 61 19.44 0.43 -0.15
CA LEU A 61 18.91 1.49 0.70
C LEU A 61 17.51 1.12 1.20
N TYR A 62 16.59 0.77 0.30
CA TYR A 62 15.23 0.38 0.68
C TYR A 62 15.23 -0.84 1.61
N ARG A 63 16.03 -1.86 1.29
CA ARG A 63 16.18 -3.06 2.12
C ARG A 63 16.66 -2.72 3.52
N LEU A 64 17.66 -1.85 3.65
CA LEU A 64 18.23 -1.44 4.95
C LEU A 64 17.26 -0.56 5.74
N ILE A 65 16.56 0.36 5.10
CA ILE A 65 15.56 1.23 5.76
C ILE A 65 14.44 0.38 6.38
N ARG A 66 13.92 -0.60 5.63
CA ARG A 66 12.89 -1.55 6.09
C ARG A 66 13.44 -2.72 6.92
N GLY A 67 14.77 -2.86 6.97
CA GLY A 67 15.54 -3.98 7.53
C GLY A 67 15.07 -5.37 7.14
N PHE A 68 14.76 -5.54 5.86
CA PHE A 68 14.59 -6.87 5.31
C PHE A 68 15.91 -7.62 5.26
N SER A 69 15.86 -8.93 5.52
CA SER A 69 16.94 -9.82 5.09
C SER A 69 17.02 -9.83 3.56
N GLN A 70 18.18 -10.21 3.00
CA GLN A 70 18.32 -10.30 1.54
C GLN A 70 17.32 -11.28 0.91
N ASN A 71 16.98 -12.36 1.62
CA ASN A 71 16.06 -13.37 1.12
C ASN A 71 14.60 -12.90 1.13
N GLU A 72 14.18 -12.25 2.21
CA GLU A 72 12.85 -11.63 2.30
C GLU A 72 12.68 -10.56 1.23
N PHE A 73 13.70 -9.72 1.05
CA PHE A 73 13.63 -8.64 0.07
C PHE A 73 13.61 -9.16 -1.37
N ALA A 74 14.42 -10.17 -1.71
CA ALA A 74 14.35 -10.82 -3.02
C ALA A 74 12.95 -11.42 -3.30
N THR A 75 12.33 -12.00 -2.26
CA THR A 75 10.96 -12.52 -2.35
C THR A 75 9.95 -11.40 -2.62
N GLU A 76 10.11 -10.24 -1.97
CA GLU A 76 9.24 -9.07 -2.20
C GLU A 76 9.44 -8.44 -3.58
N LEU A 77 10.68 -8.36 -4.08
CA LEU A 77 10.97 -7.90 -5.44
C LEU A 77 10.28 -8.78 -6.50
N GLY A 78 10.23 -10.09 -6.28
CA GLY A 78 9.54 -11.03 -7.18
C GLY A 78 8.01 -10.92 -7.16
N LYS A 79 7.42 -10.16 -6.22
CA LYS A 79 5.96 -9.96 -6.11
C LYS A 79 5.50 -8.56 -6.46
N SER A 80 6.38 -7.56 -6.33
CA SER A 80 6.00 -6.15 -6.41
C SER A 80 6.59 -5.44 -7.63
N ALA A 81 5.77 -5.25 -8.66
CA ALA A 81 6.13 -4.47 -9.85
C ALA A 81 6.46 -3.01 -9.51
N SER A 82 5.82 -2.43 -8.49
CA SER A 82 6.10 -1.05 -8.06
C SER A 82 7.52 -0.90 -7.52
N LEU A 83 8.00 -1.86 -6.72
CA LEU A 83 9.37 -1.84 -6.20
C LEU A 83 10.39 -1.99 -7.32
N VAL A 84 10.16 -2.94 -8.24
CA VAL A 84 11.01 -3.15 -9.41
C VAL A 84 11.15 -1.87 -10.24
N LYS A 85 10.02 -1.20 -10.51
CA LYS A 85 10.00 0.08 -11.23
C LYS A 85 10.72 1.19 -10.46
N SER A 86 10.49 1.29 -9.15
CA SER A 86 11.07 2.32 -8.29
C SER A 86 12.60 2.23 -8.17
N PHE A 87 13.17 1.04 -8.34
CA PHE A 87 14.62 0.84 -8.32
C PHE A 87 15.24 0.86 -9.73
N ASN A 88 14.46 1.21 -10.75
CA ASN A 88 14.85 1.24 -12.16
C ASN A 88 15.34 -0.09 -12.74
N PHE A 89 14.93 -1.23 -12.17
CA PHE A 89 15.25 -2.54 -12.72
C PHE A 89 14.56 -2.76 -14.07
N GLN A 90 15.35 -2.85 -15.14
CA GLN A 90 14.88 -3.00 -16.52
C GLN A 90 14.51 -4.45 -16.85
N ILE A 91 13.49 -4.99 -16.17
CA ILE A 91 13.05 -6.38 -16.34
C ILE A 91 11.66 -6.46 -16.98
N ARG A 92 11.43 -7.49 -17.80
CA ARG A 92 10.13 -7.73 -18.46
C ARG A 92 9.18 -8.61 -17.66
N ASN A 93 9.72 -9.41 -16.74
CA ASN A 93 8.97 -10.35 -15.91
C ASN A 93 9.54 -10.29 -14.49
N LEU A 94 8.67 -10.35 -13.47
CA LEU A 94 9.04 -10.31 -12.06
C LEU A 94 9.87 -11.52 -11.63
N GLU A 95 9.77 -12.64 -12.35
CA GLU A 95 10.63 -13.81 -12.15
C GLU A 95 12.12 -13.50 -12.39
N ASN A 96 12.42 -12.45 -13.15
CA ASN A 96 13.78 -11.97 -13.42
C ASN A 96 14.21 -10.85 -12.46
N ALA A 97 13.44 -10.59 -11.40
CA ALA A 97 13.85 -9.63 -10.39
C ALA A 97 15.13 -10.11 -9.67
N PRO A 98 15.95 -9.20 -9.12
CA PRO A 98 17.18 -9.57 -8.45
C PRO A 98 16.96 -10.64 -7.38
N SER A 99 17.72 -11.72 -7.49
CA SER A 99 17.72 -12.80 -6.51
C SER A 99 18.51 -12.42 -5.26
N GLN A 100 18.40 -13.23 -4.21
CA GLN A 100 19.25 -13.09 -3.02
C GLN A 100 20.74 -13.18 -3.38
N GLN A 101 21.11 -13.97 -4.39
CA GLN A 101 22.50 -14.11 -4.84
C GLN A 101 22.98 -12.82 -5.52
N ASP A 102 22.15 -12.17 -6.32
CA ASP A 102 22.49 -10.92 -7.00
C ASP A 102 22.71 -9.80 -5.98
N LEU A 103 21.82 -9.68 -5.00
CA LEU A 103 21.95 -8.73 -3.88
C LEU A 103 23.20 -8.99 -3.04
N SER A 104 23.53 -10.25 -2.79
CA SER A 104 24.74 -10.62 -2.06
C SER A 104 26.00 -10.30 -2.87
N TYR A 105 26.00 -10.61 -4.16
CA TYR A 105 27.13 -10.35 -5.05
C TYR A 105 27.41 -8.85 -5.21
N ALA A 106 26.38 -8.03 -5.36
CA ALA A 106 26.53 -6.57 -5.38
C ALA A 106 27.12 -6.05 -4.07
N LYS A 107 26.55 -6.43 -2.92
CA LYS A 107 27.09 -6.05 -1.61
C LYS A 107 28.57 -6.39 -1.47
N CYS A 108 28.97 -7.63 -1.78
CA CYS A 108 30.37 -8.07 -1.64
C CYS A 108 31.32 -7.44 -2.66
N SER A 109 30.80 -6.76 -3.68
CA SER A 109 31.60 -6.12 -4.72
C SER A 109 31.70 -4.61 -4.53
N PHE A 110 30.89 -4.00 -3.67
CA PHE A 110 31.12 -2.62 -3.24
C PHE A 110 32.37 -2.54 -2.37
N SER A 111 33.06 -1.40 -2.39
CA SER A 111 34.10 -1.14 -1.39
C SER A 111 33.49 -1.07 0.01
N ASP A 112 34.32 -1.29 1.03
CA ASP A 112 33.90 -1.15 2.43
C ASP A 112 33.37 0.28 2.69
N ASP A 113 34.08 1.31 2.22
CA ASP A 113 33.68 2.71 2.35
C ASP A 113 32.32 3.00 1.63
N THR A 114 32.10 2.43 0.43
CA THR A 114 30.81 2.56 -0.28
C THR A 114 29.68 1.90 0.50
N TRP A 115 29.94 0.74 1.10
CA TRP A 115 28.94 0.05 1.91
C TRP A 115 28.62 0.84 3.19
N GLU A 116 29.62 1.44 3.82
CA GLU A 116 29.45 2.33 4.98
C GLU A 116 28.58 3.55 4.61
N ILE A 117 28.85 4.21 3.48
CA ILE A 117 28.01 5.30 2.95
C ILE A 117 26.55 4.86 2.78
N ILE A 118 26.30 3.66 2.25
CA ILE A 118 24.95 3.12 2.04
C ILE A 118 24.26 2.85 3.40
N GLU A 119 24.98 2.32 4.39
CA GLU A 119 24.44 2.03 5.72
C GLU A 119 24.13 3.32 6.51
N GLU A 120 25.02 4.30 6.48
CA GLU A 120 24.82 5.62 7.09
C GLU A 120 23.63 6.34 6.46
N ALA A 121 23.58 6.42 5.12
CA ALA A 121 22.47 7.02 4.40
C ALA A 121 21.15 6.31 4.72
N ALA A 122 21.10 4.98 4.70
CA ALA A 122 19.89 4.23 5.03
C ALA A 122 19.41 4.49 6.47
N THR A 123 20.34 4.59 7.42
CA THR A 123 20.02 4.85 8.84
C THR A 123 19.46 6.26 9.04
N ALA A 124 20.03 7.26 8.36
CA ALA A 124 19.57 8.63 8.43
C ALA A 124 18.25 8.85 7.66
N ILE A 125 18.12 8.34 6.43
CA ILE A 125 16.87 8.39 5.65
C ILE A 125 15.73 7.75 6.43
N ARG A 126 15.99 6.64 7.11
CA ARG A 126 15.00 5.98 7.97
C ARG A 126 14.42 6.92 9.02
N ARG A 127 15.27 7.68 9.73
CA ARG A 127 14.83 8.62 10.77
C ARG A 127 13.95 9.71 10.17
N VAL A 128 14.41 10.29 9.06
CA VAL A 128 13.68 11.33 8.31
C VAL A 128 12.33 10.80 7.81
N ALA A 129 12.29 9.62 7.19
CA ALA A 129 11.07 9.03 6.66
C ALA A 129 10.03 8.70 7.75
N VAL A 130 10.46 8.40 8.98
CA VAL A 130 9.55 8.23 10.13
C VAL A 130 9.06 9.59 10.64
N GLU A 131 9.92 10.61 10.67
CA GLU A 131 9.57 11.97 11.10
C GLU A 131 8.51 12.61 10.20
N TYR A 132 8.62 12.41 8.88
CA TYR A 132 7.67 12.89 7.89
C TYR A 132 6.48 11.94 7.64
N ASP A 133 6.32 10.88 8.44
CA ASP A 133 5.24 9.87 8.33
C ASP A 133 5.16 9.13 6.96
N VAL A 134 6.23 9.17 6.17
CA VAL A 134 6.39 8.42 4.91
C VAL A 134 6.46 6.91 5.17
N ILE A 135 7.00 6.53 6.33
CA ILE A 135 6.98 5.15 6.83
C ILE A 135 6.50 5.15 8.26
N SER A 136 5.55 4.27 8.54
CA SER A 136 5.15 3.98 9.91
C SER A 136 6.32 3.40 10.72
N GLU A 137 6.56 3.94 11.92
CA GLU A 137 7.63 3.54 12.86
C GLU A 137 7.71 2.00 13.08
N TYR A 138 6.59 1.29 12.95
CA TYR A 138 6.50 -0.18 13.10
C TYR A 138 7.06 -0.98 11.92
N LEU A 139 7.20 -0.35 10.76
CA LEU A 139 7.69 -0.98 9.53
C LEU A 139 9.21 -0.82 9.36
N VAL A 140 9.85 -0.28 10.40
CA VAL A 140 11.25 0.07 10.46
C VAL A 140 11.90 -0.77 11.57
N PRO A 141 13.13 -1.30 11.37
CA PRO A 141 13.85 -2.01 12.42
C PRO A 141 14.15 -1.07 13.58
N SER A 142 14.11 -1.59 14.81
CA SER A 142 14.58 -0.87 15.98
C SER A 142 15.96 -0.24 15.71
N PRO A 143 16.20 1.01 16.14
CA PRO A 143 17.49 1.66 15.94
C PRO A 143 18.62 0.79 16.50
N PRO A 144 19.82 0.81 15.88
CA PRO A 144 20.96 0.08 16.37
C PRO A 144 21.31 0.53 17.81
N GLU A 145 21.79 -0.44 18.57
CA GLU A 145 22.09 -0.37 19.99
C GLU A 145 23.01 0.80 20.33
N ASP A 146 22.64 1.63 21.31
CA ASP A 146 23.59 2.53 21.94
C ASP A 146 24.55 1.68 22.78
N GLU A 147 25.85 1.69 22.47
CA GLU A 147 26.87 0.82 23.09
C GLU A 147 27.02 1.05 24.62
N GLY A 148 26.36 2.08 25.16
CA GLY A 148 26.32 2.40 26.59
C GLY A 148 25.15 1.82 27.39
N GLU A 149 24.08 1.31 26.76
CA GLU A 149 22.89 0.84 27.50
C GLU A 149 23.05 -0.60 28.00
N THR A 150 22.71 -0.86 29.27
CA THR A 150 22.70 -2.22 29.82
C THR A 150 21.57 -3.07 29.23
N GLU A 151 21.74 -4.40 29.16
CA GLU A 151 20.73 -5.35 28.67
C GLU A 151 19.35 -5.15 29.33
N GLU A 152 19.33 -4.74 30.60
CA GLU A 152 18.09 -4.44 31.34
C GLU A 152 17.43 -3.13 30.89
N GLU A 153 18.23 -2.08 30.61
CA GLU A 153 17.75 -0.81 30.06
C GLU A 153 17.24 -0.98 28.64
N ARG A 154 17.91 -1.80 27.82
CA ARG A 154 17.48 -2.16 26.46
C ARG A 154 16.15 -2.90 26.46
N GLN A 155 16.00 -3.90 27.33
CA GLN A 155 14.74 -4.62 27.47
C GLN A 155 13.61 -3.72 27.96
N LYS A 156 13.93 -2.74 28.81
CA LYS A 156 12.97 -1.76 29.31
C LYS A 156 12.55 -0.77 28.22
N SER A 157 13.50 -0.22 27.48
CA SER A 157 13.26 0.68 26.33
C SER A 157 12.46 -0.02 25.23
N ASN A 158 12.84 -1.23 24.82
CA ASN A 158 12.10 -2.01 23.82
C ASN A 158 10.67 -2.36 24.30
N ARG A 159 10.51 -2.69 25.58
CA ARG A 159 9.17 -2.88 26.18
C ARG A 159 8.34 -1.59 26.19
N GLU A 160 8.97 -0.45 26.46
CA GLU A 160 8.33 0.86 26.50
C GLU A 160 7.92 1.32 25.10
N HIS A 161 8.82 1.20 24.11
CA HIS A 161 8.53 1.43 22.69
C HIS A 161 7.39 0.52 22.20
N LYS A 162 7.43 -0.78 22.51
CA LYS A 162 6.36 -1.73 22.16
C LYS A 162 5.04 -1.37 22.84
N ARG A 163 5.09 -0.81 24.06
CA ARG A 163 3.90 -0.36 24.79
C ARG A 163 3.29 0.88 24.16
N GLU A 164 4.08 1.90 23.84
CA GLU A 164 3.61 3.11 23.16
C GLU A 164 3.05 2.79 21.77
N SER A 165 3.76 1.96 21.03
CA SER A 165 3.35 1.39 19.76
C SER A 165 1.99 0.67 19.88
N THR A 166 1.86 -0.24 20.84
CA THR A 166 0.58 -0.93 21.09
C THR A 166 -0.53 0.06 21.45
N GLN A 167 -0.25 1.09 22.25
CA GLN A 167 -1.23 2.11 22.63
C GLN A 167 -1.72 2.94 21.44
N LYS A 168 -0.82 3.37 20.55
CA LYS A 168 -1.16 4.10 19.33
C LYS A 168 -2.04 3.24 18.41
N ALA A 169 -1.63 1.98 18.16
CA ALA A 169 -2.39 1.05 17.32
C ALA A 169 -3.80 0.75 17.88
N VAL A 170 -3.90 0.48 19.18
CA VAL A 170 -5.19 0.24 19.86
C VAL A 170 -6.06 1.50 19.83
N LYS A 171 -5.49 2.70 20.00
CA LYS A 171 -6.23 3.97 19.90
C LYS A 171 -6.81 4.18 18.49
N LEU A 172 -6.05 3.86 17.46
CA LEU A 172 -6.50 3.95 16.06
C LEU A 172 -7.59 2.92 15.77
N ALA A 173 -7.40 1.68 16.20
CA ALA A 173 -8.41 0.63 16.11
C ALA A 173 -9.71 1.05 16.82
N ARG A 174 -9.63 1.59 18.03
CA ARG A 174 -10.80 2.07 18.79
C ARG A 174 -11.58 3.15 18.07
N LYS A 175 -10.90 4.02 17.32
CA LYS A 175 -11.53 5.13 16.60
C LYS A 175 -12.16 4.68 15.28
N HIS A 176 -11.53 3.76 14.56
CA HIS A 176 -11.88 3.46 13.16
C HIS A 176 -12.39 2.05 12.90
N ALA A 177 -11.90 1.06 13.64
CA ALA A 177 -12.18 -0.36 13.34
C ALA A 177 -13.16 -0.99 14.35
N LEU A 178 -12.91 -0.83 15.65
CA LEU A 178 -13.71 -1.49 16.70
C LEU A 178 -15.20 -1.11 16.71
N PRO A 179 -15.63 0.12 16.35
CA PRO A 179 -17.06 0.48 16.36
C PRO A 179 -17.94 -0.37 15.44
N GLU A 180 -17.37 -0.97 14.39
CA GLU A 180 -18.11 -1.78 13.40
C GLU A 180 -18.44 -3.19 13.91
N PHE A 181 -17.76 -3.64 14.98
CA PHE A 181 -17.99 -4.94 15.59
C PHE A 181 -19.01 -4.82 16.73
N VAL A 182 -20.29 -4.90 16.37
CA VAL A 182 -21.42 -4.82 17.31
C VAL A 182 -21.87 -6.22 17.72
N THR A 183 -22.02 -6.46 19.02
CA THR A 183 -22.35 -7.80 19.55
C THR A 183 -23.86 -8.08 19.65
N GLY A 184 -24.71 -7.07 19.44
CA GLY A 184 -26.16 -7.18 19.67
C GLY A 184 -26.58 -7.51 21.10
N ARG A 185 -25.67 -7.40 22.09
CA ARG A 185 -25.96 -7.69 23.50
C ARG A 185 -27.03 -6.74 24.06
N ALA A 186 -27.83 -7.26 24.99
CA ALA A 186 -28.89 -6.51 25.64
C ALA A 186 -28.39 -5.19 26.27
N SER A 187 -29.27 -4.19 26.31
CA SER A 187 -28.95 -2.83 26.78
C SER A 187 -28.54 -2.73 28.25
N ASN A 188 -28.80 -3.77 29.05
CA ASN A 188 -28.38 -3.88 30.46
C ASN A 188 -26.99 -4.51 30.63
N ARG A 189 -26.16 -4.51 29.59
CA ARG A 189 -24.78 -5.03 29.65
C ARG A 189 -23.91 -4.21 30.61
N GLN A 190 -23.03 -4.91 31.33
CA GLN A 190 -22.07 -4.30 32.26
C GLN A 190 -20.88 -3.65 31.53
N TYR A 191 -20.50 -4.20 30.37
CA TYR A 191 -19.37 -3.75 29.56
C TYR A 191 -19.84 -3.46 28.14
N ASP A 192 -19.45 -2.33 27.59
CA ASP A 192 -19.70 -1.97 26.20
C ASP A 192 -18.87 -2.81 25.23
N ASP A 193 -19.32 -2.92 23.99
CA ASP A 193 -18.64 -3.73 22.97
C ASP A 193 -17.24 -3.20 22.67
N ILE A 194 -17.09 -1.87 22.63
CA ILE A 194 -15.80 -1.19 22.50
C ILE A 194 -14.85 -1.55 23.64
N GLU A 195 -15.33 -1.70 24.88
CA GLU A 195 -14.47 -2.01 26.02
C GLU A 195 -13.93 -3.44 25.95
N ILE A 196 -14.78 -4.39 25.54
CA ILE A 196 -14.38 -5.79 25.33
C ILE A 196 -13.42 -5.91 24.14
N LEU A 197 -13.67 -5.18 23.07
CA LEU A 197 -12.84 -5.18 21.88
C LEU A 197 -11.49 -4.49 22.10
N ASP A 198 -11.43 -3.45 22.93
CA ASP A 198 -10.18 -2.83 23.38
C ASP A 198 -9.35 -3.83 24.18
N GLN A 199 -9.98 -4.61 25.06
CA GLN A 199 -9.33 -5.70 25.77
C GLN A 199 -8.81 -6.79 24.81
N PHE A 200 -9.61 -7.16 23.79
CA PHE A 200 -9.21 -8.12 22.76
C PHE A 200 -8.00 -7.64 21.97
N ALA A 201 -8.00 -6.39 21.49
CA ALA A 201 -6.90 -5.80 20.74
C ALA A 201 -5.59 -5.78 21.55
N ARG A 202 -5.66 -5.40 22.84
CA ARG A 202 -4.49 -5.40 23.74
C ARG A 202 -3.96 -6.81 24.01
N THR A 203 -4.84 -7.80 24.09
CA THR A 203 -4.46 -9.21 24.29
C THR A 203 -3.73 -9.75 23.07
N SER A 204 -4.26 -9.45 21.87
CA SER A 204 -3.69 -9.85 20.59
C SER A 204 -2.29 -9.25 20.36
N ALA A 205 -2.04 -8.02 20.82
CA ALA A 205 -0.72 -7.38 20.73
C ALA A 205 0.39 -8.11 21.51
N LYS A 206 0.04 -8.99 22.45
CA LYS A 206 0.98 -9.79 23.25
C LYS A 206 1.04 -11.28 22.86
N ASN A 207 0.67 -11.62 21.63
CA ASN A 207 0.70 -12.99 21.10
C ASN A 207 -0.08 -14.02 21.95
N GLY A 208 -1.09 -13.57 22.71
CA GLY A 208 -1.96 -14.47 23.49
C GLY A 208 -1.26 -15.30 24.57
N SER A 209 -0.09 -14.89 25.09
CA SER A 209 0.57 -15.63 26.17
C SER A 209 -0.23 -15.58 27.47
N ALA A 210 -0.22 -16.67 28.27
CA ALA A 210 -0.89 -16.73 29.57
C ALA A 210 -0.41 -15.68 30.60
N HIS A 211 0.76 -15.07 30.36
CA HIS A 211 1.26 -13.93 31.15
C HIS A 211 0.63 -12.58 30.75
N ALA A 212 -0.02 -12.50 29.59
CA ALA A 212 -0.69 -11.27 29.12
C ALA A 212 -1.97 -10.98 29.91
N GLU A 213 -2.71 -12.00 30.39
CA GLU A 213 -3.91 -11.78 31.22
C GLU A 213 -3.57 -11.09 32.55
N GLY A 214 -2.45 -11.46 33.17
CA GLY A 214 -1.97 -10.83 34.41
C GLY A 214 -1.45 -9.38 34.22
N GLU A 215 -0.90 -9.06 33.05
CA GLU A 215 -0.49 -7.68 32.72
C GLU A 215 -1.65 -6.80 32.20
N ILE A 216 -2.73 -7.38 31.69
CA ILE A 216 -3.93 -6.62 31.32
C ILE A 216 -4.59 -6.03 32.56
N GLY A 217 -4.63 -6.77 33.68
CA GLY A 217 -5.07 -6.23 34.98
C GLY A 217 -4.16 -5.12 35.55
N TYR A 218 -2.95 -4.95 35.01
CA TYR A 218 -2.06 -3.81 35.33
C TYR A 218 -2.28 -2.62 34.38
N LEU A 219 -2.81 -2.84 33.17
CA LEU A 219 -3.08 -1.80 32.16
C LEU A 219 -4.50 -1.24 32.24
N LEU A 220 -5.46 -2.06 32.64
CA LEU A 220 -6.83 -1.69 32.99
C LEU A 220 -6.92 -1.88 34.50
N ASN A 221 -7.21 -0.82 35.26
CA ASN A 221 -7.53 -0.95 36.69
C ASN A 221 -8.49 -2.14 36.88
N ASP A 222 -8.17 -3.01 37.83
CA ASP A 222 -8.73 -4.35 38.05
C ASP A 222 -10.28 -4.43 37.97
N ASP A 223 -10.96 -3.32 38.29
CA ASP A 223 -12.42 -3.19 38.25
C ASP A 223 -13.06 -3.16 36.84
N LEU A 224 -12.28 -3.01 35.76
CA LEU A 224 -12.80 -2.87 34.37
C LEU A 224 -12.54 -4.10 33.49
N THR A 225 -11.92 -5.15 34.02
CA THR A 225 -11.61 -6.35 33.24
C THR A 225 -12.81 -7.30 33.23
N CYS A 226 -13.38 -7.58 32.05
CA CYS A 226 -14.54 -8.48 32.00
C CYS A 226 -14.12 -9.93 32.28
N HIS A 227 -14.97 -10.68 32.98
CA HIS A 227 -14.73 -12.10 33.25
C HIS A 227 -14.60 -12.88 31.93
N GLY A 228 -13.71 -13.87 31.86
CA GLY A 228 -13.39 -14.60 30.62
C GLY A 228 -14.61 -15.24 29.93
N SER A 229 -15.65 -15.60 30.67
CA SER A 229 -16.93 -16.07 30.08
C SER A 229 -17.72 -14.95 29.39
N THR A 230 -17.68 -13.73 29.92
CA THR A 230 -18.31 -12.54 29.32
C THR A 230 -17.56 -12.15 28.07
N PHE A 231 -16.22 -12.15 28.14
CA PHE A 231 -15.34 -11.93 27.00
C PHE A 231 -15.64 -12.93 25.87
N LEU A 232 -15.57 -14.23 26.17
CA LEU A 232 -15.80 -15.29 25.20
C LEU A 232 -17.21 -15.23 24.59
N ARG A 233 -18.23 -14.91 25.39
CA ARG A 233 -19.61 -14.76 24.90
C ARG A 233 -19.73 -13.59 23.94
N ALA A 234 -19.13 -12.44 24.25
CA ALA A 234 -19.16 -11.27 23.38
C ALA A 234 -18.48 -11.55 22.04
N ILE A 235 -17.28 -12.15 22.05
CA ILE A 235 -16.57 -12.52 20.82
C ILE A 235 -17.37 -13.52 19.98
N LYS A 236 -18.05 -14.49 20.61
CA LYS A 236 -18.93 -15.43 19.89
C LYS A 236 -20.12 -14.73 19.23
N LEU A 237 -20.70 -13.73 19.89
CA LEU A 237 -21.85 -13.00 19.36
C LEU A 237 -21.50 -12.14 18.14
N ILE A 238 -20.29 -11.58 18.06
CA ILE A 238 -19.80 -10.86 16.87
C ILE A 238 -19.85 -11.74 15.61
N ALA A 239 -19.56 -13.03 15.78
CA ALA A 239 -19.54 -14.01 14.71
C ALA A 239 -20.89 -14.74 14.53
N THR A 240 -21.93 -14.32 15.25
CA THR A 240 -23.25 -14.94 15.19
C THR A 240 -24.15 -14.15 14.24
N PRO A 241 -24.64 -14.75 13.14
CA PRO A 241 -25.56 -14.09 12.22
C PRO A 241 -26.87 -13.67 12.90
N ASP A 242 -27.49 -12.58 12.43
CA ASP A 242 -28.74 -12.00 12.97
C ASP A 242 -29.98 -12.91 12.83
N ASP A 243 -29.89 -14.03 12.09
CA ASP A 243 -31.00 -14.96 11.90
C ASP A 243 -31.19 -15.84 13.15
N ASP A 244 -32.26 -15.58 13.91
CA ASP A 244 -32.69 -16.32 15.11
C ASP A 244 -32.79 -17.84 14.89
N SER A 245 -32.92 -18.31 13.64
CA SER A 245 -32.92 -19.75 13.30
C SER A 245 -31.53 -20.42 13.36
N MET A 246 -30.47 -19.64 13.61
CA MET A 246 -29.07 -20.11 13.61
C MET A 246 -28.43 -20.21 15.00
N GLN A 247 -29.12 -19.78 16.07
CA GLN A 247 -28.72 -20.18 17.41
C GLN A 247 -28.92 -21.69 17.54
N LEU A 248 -27.82 -22.44 17.69
CA LEU A 248 -27.89 -23.85 18.03
C LEU A 248 -28.65 -24.00 19.35
N THR A 249 -29.90 -24.44 19.29
CA THR A 249 -30.64 -24.86 20.48
C THR A 249 -29.96 -26.11 21.06
N LEU A 250 -30.12 -26.35 22.37
CA LEU A 250 -29.61 -27.55 23.03
C LEU A 250 -30.04 -28.83 22.29
N ASP A 251 -31.24 -28.83 21.72
CA ASP A 251 -31.77 -29.94 20.90
C ASP A 251 -31.00 -30.14 19.59
N SER A 252 -30.55 -29.06 18.94
CA SER A 252 -29.74 -29.12 17.70
C SER A 252 -28.32 -29.65 17.87
N ILE A 253 -27.81 -29.71 19.10
CA ILE A 253 -26.49 -30.30 19.44
C ILE A 253 -26.58 -31.83 19.50
N PHE A 254 -27.75 -32.37 19.84
CA PHE A 254 -27.99 -33.81 19.94
C PHE A 254 -28.48 -34.45 18.63
N GLU A 255 -28.89 -33.64 17.64
CA GLU A 255 -29.23 -34.10 16.29
C GLU A 255 -28.02 -33.96 15.34
N GLU A 256 -27.32 -35.08 15.13
CA GLU A 256 -26.34 -35.38 14.07
C GLU A 256 -25.58 -34.21 13.42
N ASN A 257 -24.30 -34.05 13.81
CA ASN A 257 -23.17 -33.70 12.92
C ASN A 257 -23.39 -32.54 11.90
N ARG A 258 -24.21 -31.53 12.22
CA ARG A 258 -24.31 -30.34 11.38
C ARG A 258 -23.06 -29.49 11.58
N MET A 259 -22.22 -29.48 10.55
CA MET A 259 -21.12 -28.55 10.43
C MET A 259 -21.70 -27.12 10.55
N PRO A 260 -21.15 -26.24 11.41
CA PRO A 260 -21.60 -24.85 11.47
C PRO A 260 -21.51 -24.26 10.07
N ARG A 261 -22.48 -23.41 9.68
CA ARG A 261 -22.44 -22.75 8.37
C ARG A 261 -21.33 -21.70 8.38
N ILE A 262 -20.10 -22.15 8.17
CA ILE A 262 -18.87 -21.34 8.18
C ILE A 262 -19.01 -20.15 7.23
N ASP A 263 -19.70 -20.32 6.10
CA ASP A 263 -19.96 -19.23 5.16
C ASP A 263 -20.78 -18.09 5.79
N ALA A 264 -21.83 -18.40 6.55
CA ALA A 264 -22.65 -17.38 7.21
C ALA A 264 -21.87 -16.66 8.32
N ILE A 265 -21.05 -17.39 9.08
CA ILE A 265 -20.15 -16.80 10.09
C ILE A 265 -19.13 -15.89 9.42
N ARG A 266 -18.53 -16.33 8.31
CA ARG A 266 -17.57 -15.55 7.54
C ARG A 266 -18.24 -14.27 7.03
N ASP A 267 -19.41 -14.37 6.43
CA ASP A 267 -20.08 -13.24 5.80
C ASP A 267 -20.46 -12.17 6.85
N GLU A 268 -20.86 -12.55 8.06
CA GLU A 268 -21.12 -11.61 9.16
C GLU A 268 -19.84 -10.92 9.65
N VAL A 269 -18.74 -11.67 9.81
CA VAL A 269 -17.45 -11.09 10.20
C VAL A 269 -16.89 -10.18 9.10
N MET A 270 -17.05 -10.57 7.84
CA MET A 270 -16.60 -9.78 6.69
C MET A 270 -17.34 -8.46 6.57
N LYS A 271 -18.64 -8.42 6.89
CA LYS A 271 -19.41 -7.18 6.91
C LYS A 271 -18.83 -6.14 7.88
N ALA A 272 -18.49 -6.55 9.11
CA ALA A 272 -17.85 -5.68 10.08
C ALA A 272 -16.42 -5.28 9.65
N PHE A 273 -15.69 -6.20 9.00
CA PHE A 273 -14.36 -5.94 8.46
C PHE A 273 -14.37 -4.93 7.31
N ASP A 274 -15.32 -5.04 6.39
CA ASP A 274 -15.50 -4.13 5.26
C ASP A 274 -15.86 -2.73 5.77
N GLY A 275 -16.79 -2.62 6.73
CA GLY A 275 -17.12 -1.35 7.38
C GLY A 275 -15.92 -0.70 8.09
N ALA A 276 -15.10 -1.51 8.78
CA ALA A 276 -13.89 -1.03 9.44
C ALA A 276 -12.86 -0.51 8.43
N THR A 277 -12.73 -1.22 7.30
CA THR A 277 -11.86 -0.84 6.19
C THR A 277 -12.33 0.46 5.55
N ASP A 278 -13.63 0.59 5.30
CA ASP A 278 -14.23 1.81 4.76
C ASP A 278 -14.03 3.01 5.70
N ASN A 279 -14.15 2.82 7.02
CA ASN A 279 -13.90 3.88 8.01
C ASN A 279 -12.43 4.32 8.05
N ILE A 280 -11.49 3.37 7.94
CA ILE A 280 -10.06 3.69 7.87
C ILE A 280 -9.79 4.45 6.57
N ILE A 281 -10.27 3.95 5.44
CA ILE A 281 -10.12 4.58 4.12
C ILE A 281 -10.72 5.99 4.13
N ASN A 282 -11.93 6.18 4.67
CA ASN A 282 -12.58 7.47 4.75
C ASN A 282 -11.88 8.43 5.72
N SER A 283 -11.26 7.92 6.79
CA SER A 283 -10.42 8.74 7.66
C SER A 283 -9.12 9.17 6.99
N ILE A 284 -8.57 8.35 6.10
CA ILE A 284 -7.38 8.70 5.29
C ILE A 284 -7.78 9.68 4.19
N ARG A 285 -8.92 9.45 3.53
CA ARG A 285 -9.52 10.35 2.53
C ARG A 285 -10.07 11.66 3.11
N GLY A 286 -9.97 11.87 4.42
CA GLY A 286 -10.24 13.15 5.07
C GLY A 286 -9.25 14.25 4.63
N ASP A 287 -8.11 13.85 4.10
CA ASP A 287 -7.25 14.64 3.21
C ASP A 287 -7.39 14.00 1.82
N ASP A 288 -8.10 14.64 0.89
CA ASP A 288 -8.37 14.08 -0.45
C ASP A 288 -7.07 14.01 -1.27
N PRO A 289 -6.44 12.84 -1.46
CA PRO A 289 -5.21 12.71 -2.25
C PRO A 289 -5.52 12.50 -3.75
N PHE A 290 -6.81 12.51 -4.13
CA PHE A 290 -7.25 12.22 -5.50
C PHE A 290 -7.70 13.47 -6.25
N ASP A 291 -7.81 14.62 -5.57
CA ASP A 291 -8.18 15.91 -6.16
C ASP A 291 -7.15 16.43 -7.19
N GLU A 292 -5.89 15.97 -7.13
CA GLU A 292 -4.84 16.39 -8.08
C GLU A 292 -4.73 15.53 -9.34
N ARG A 293 -5.53 14.46 -9.50
CA ARG A 293 -5.53 13.69 -10.75
C ARG A 293 -6.14 14.53 -11.87
N LYS A 294 -5.29 15.22 -12.62
CA LYS A 294 -5.64 15.89 -13.89
C LYS A 294 -6.13 14.84 -14.89
N THR A 295 -7.41 14.51 -14.82
CA THR A 295 -8.08 13.72 -15.85
C THR A 295 -8.27 14.63 -17.05
N ILE A 296 -7.42 14.48 -18.07
CA ILE A 296 -7.55 15.23 -19.31
C ILE A 296 -8.50 14.44 -20.21
N ALA A 297 -9.62 15.07 -20.58
CA ALA A 297 -10.47 14.56 -21.65
C ALA A 297 -9.89 15.00 -23.00
N ALA A 298 -9.40 14.05 -23.78
CA ALA A 298 -9.04 14.28 -25.16
C ALA A 298 -10.27 14.01 -26.04
N ILE A 299 -10.69 15.01 -26.80
CA ILE A 299 -11.74 14.90 -27.81
C ILE A 299 -11.05 15.02 -29.17
N ASP A 300 -11.11 13.96 -29.97
CA ASP A 300 -10.59 13.96 -31.32
C ASP A 300 -11.72 13.70 -32.33
N ILE A 301 -11.68 14.41 -33.46
CA ILE A 301 -12.64 14.24 -34.55
C ILE A 301 -11.88 13.63 -35.72
N THR A 302 -12.23 12.40 -36.07
CA THR A 302 -11.67 11.70 -37.23
C THR A 302 -12.66 11.76 -38.39
N ASP A 303 -12.13 12.09 -39.58
CA ASP A 303 -12.89 12.22 -40.81
C ASP A 303 -12.62 11.01 -41.74
N ASP A 304 -13.66 10.25 -42.11
CA ASP A 304 -13.55 9.12 -43.05
C ASP A 304 -14.13 9.52 -44.43
N PRO A 305 -13.32 9.59 -45.50
CA PRO A 305 -13.75 10.16 -46.78
C PRO A 305 -14.78 9.28 -47.49
N PHE A 306 -15.88 9.90 -47.91
CA PHE A 306 -16.94 9.29 -48.68
C PHE A 306 -17.02 9.92 -50.07
N THR A 307 -16.69 9.11 -51.09
CA THR A 307 -16.41 9.60 -52.45
C THR A 307 -17.62 9.58 -53.38
N VAL A 308 -18.77 9.10 -52.92
CA VAL A 308 -19.98 9.02 -53.75
C VAL A 308 -20.70 10.37 -53.76
N SER A 309 -21.00 10.87 -54.96
CA SER A 309 -21.76 12.11 -55.14
C SER A 309 -23.16 12.02 -54.50
N PRO A 310 -23.59 13.05 -53.74
CA PRO A 310 -24.92 13.13 -53.14
C PRO A 310 -26.02 13.39 -54.17
N TRP A 311 -25.65 13.85 -55.36
CA TRP A 311 -26.59 14.25 -56.40
C TRP A 311 -26.94 13.08 -57.32
N LEU A 312 -28.23 12.91 -57.58
CA LEU A 312 -28.74 12.10 -58.69
C LEU A 312 -28.63 12.91 -59.99
N ASP A 313 -29.03 14.18 -59.92
CA ASP A 313 -28.80 15.21 -60.93
C ASP A 313 -28.29 16.46 -60.23
N ARG A 314 -27.12 16.97 -60.66
CA ARG A 314 -26.49 18.13 -60.04
C ARG A 314 -27.05 19.45 -60.56
N ASP A 315 -27.46 19.49 -61.83
CA ASP A 315 -27.88 20.72 -62.49
C ASP A 315 -29.32 21.09 -62.10
N GLU A 316 -30.12 20.07 -61.74
CA GLU A 316 -31.47 20.23 -61.18
C GLU A 316 -31.51 20.17 -59.64
N GLU A 317 -30.34 20.11 -58.97
CA GLU A 317 -30.20 20.00 -57.51
C GLU A 317 -31.01 18.84 -56.88
N ILE A 318 -31.14 17.70 -57.58
CA ILE A 318 -31.89 16.53 -57.11
C ILE A 318 -30.98 15.61 -56.29
N PRO A 319 -31.17 15.47 -54.97
CA PRO A 319 -30.37 14.56 -54.14
C PRO A 319 -30.78 13.10 -54.34
N LYS A 320 -29.84 12.17 -54.13
CA LYS A 320 -30.15 10.73 -54.10
C LYS A 320 -30.99 10.41 -52.86
N PRO A 321 -32.10 9.65 -53.00
CA PRO A 321 -32.98 9.33 -51.88
C PRO A 321 -32.30 8.49 -50.79
N ASP A 322 -31.34 7.65 -51.18
CA ASP A 322 -30.61 6.75 -50.27
C ASP A 322 -29.24 7.32 -49.82
N TYR A 323 -29.00 8.62 -49.99
CA TYR A 323 -27.74 9.20 -49.55
C TYR A 323 -27.65 9.22 -48.01
N PRO A 324 -26.55 8.72 -47.40
CA PRO A 324 -26.45 8.63 -45.95
C PRO A 324 -26.52 10.01 -45.29
N ARG A 325 -27.47 10.19 -44.37
CA ARG A 325 -27.71 11.48 -43.66
C ARG A 325 -26.57 11.95 -42.77
N MET A 326 -25.67 11.04 -42.36
CA MET A 326 -24.55 11.35 -41.45
C MET A 326 -23.32 11.91 -42.19
N ILE A 327 -23.40 12.04 -43.52
CA ILE A 327 -22.30 12.54 -44.35
C ILE A 327 -22.44 14.04 -44.53
N ASN A 328 -21.46 14.79 -44.03
CA ASN A 328 -21.40 16.25 -44.13
C ASN A 328 -20.07 16.70 -44.76
N GLY A 329 -19.99 17.92 -45.30
CA GLY A 329 -18.71 18.47 -45.81
C GLY A 329 -17.76 18.83 -44.67
N TYR A 330 -16.45 18.59 -44.84
CA TYR A 330 -15.45 18.82 -43.79
C TYR A 330 -14.73 20.16 -43.90
N VAL A 331 -14.80 20.81 -45.05
CA VAL A 331 -14.13 22.07 -45.34
C VAL A 331 -15.06 22.91 -46.20
N ASP A 332 -15.24 24.18 -45.84
CA ASP A 332 -16.12 25.14 -46.53
C ASP A 332 -15.75 25.40 -48.01
N ASP A 333 -14.63 24.83 -48.52
CA ASP A 333 -14.06 25.16 -49.83
C ASP A 333 -14.00 24.02 -50.87
N ASP A 334 -14.42 22.77 -50.57
CA ASP A 334 -14.47 21.72 -51.60
C ASP A 334 -15.69 20.77 -51.46
N PRO A 335 -16.74 20.95 -52.28
CA PRO A 335 -17.94 20.08 -52.25
C PRO A 335 -17.65 18.63 -52.67
N LYS A 336 -16.43 18.30 -53.11
CA LYS A 336 -16.01 16.92 -53.41
C LYS A 336 -15.46 16.16 -52.19
N LYS A 337 -15.30 16.82 -51.03
CA LYS A 337 -14.77 16.20 -49.81
C LYS A 337 -15.86 16.05 -48.75
N GLN A 338 -16.67 15.02 -48.96
CA GLN A 338 -17.69 14.56 -48.01
C GLN A 338 -17.18 13.27 -47.33
N GLY A 339 -17.76 12.89 -46.19
CA GLY A 339 -17.23 11.83 -45.32
C GLY A 339 -18.06 11.63 -44.05
N TYR A 340 -17.63 10.73 -43.16
CA TYR A 340 -18.21 10.51 -41.83
C TYR A 340 -17.35 11.12 -40.71
N LYS A 341 -17.99 11.84 -39.76
CA LYS A 341 -17.34 12.51 -38.61
C LYS A 341 -17.53 11.57 -37.44
N TYR A 342 -16.45 11.01 -36.93
CA TYR A 342 -16.46 10.25 -35.68
C TYR A 342 -15.84 11.12 -34.60
N ALA A 343 -16.46 11.17 -33.43
CA ALA A 343 -15.96 11.96 -32.31
C ALA A 343 -15.54 10.99 -31.21
N THR A 344 -14.24 10.78 -31.05
CA THR A 344 -13.74 9.88 -30.01
C THR A 344 -13.49 10.67 -28.74
N ILE A 345 -14.08 10.23 -27.64
CA ILE A 345 -13.84 10.78 -26.31
C ILE A 345 -12.95 9.80 -25.55
N THR A 346 -11.74 10.25 -25.22
CA THR A 346 -10.78 9.46 -24.46
C THR A 346 -10.45 10.17 -23.15
N LEU A 347 -10.61 9.47 -22.02
CA LEU A 347 -10.03 9.91 -20.76
C LEU A 347 -8.59 9.43 -20.69
N VAL A 348 -7.65 10.35 -20.53
CA VAL A 348 -6.23 10.02 -20.41
C VAL A 348 -5.77 10.32 -18.98
N GLY A 349 -5.29 9.27 -18.30
CA GLY A 349 -4.55 9.36 -17.04
C GLY A 349 -3.20 8.66 -17.15
N ASP A 350 -2.39 8.72 -16.09
CA ASP A 350 -0.95 8.35 -16.13
C ASP A 350 -0.66 6.88 -16.48
N ASN A 351 -1.64 5.98 -16.36
CA ASN A 351 -1.41 4.54 -16.48
C ASN A 351 -2.12 3.88 -17.69
N ALA A 352 -3.25 4.43 -18.17
CA ALA A 352 -3.95 3.90 -19.34
C ALA A 352 -5.03 4.87 -19.88
N PRO A 353 -5.18 5.02 -21.21
CA PRO A 353 -6.32 5.72 -21.80
C PRO A 353 -7.59 4.84 -21.76
N ILE A 354 -8.71 5.42 -21.34
CA ILE A 354 -10.04 4.78 -21.39
C ILE A 354 -10.86 5.44 -22.50
N ILE A 355 -11.27 4.67 -23.50
CA ILE A 355 -12.17 5.12 -24.57
C ILE A 355 -13.60 5.04 -24.04
N LEU A 356 -14.28 6.19 -23.95
CA LEU A 356 -15.66 6.26 -23.46
C LEU A 356 -16.70 6.14 -24.57
N GLY A 357 -16.35 6.52 -25.79
CA GLY A 357 -17.26 6.47 -26.95
C GLY A 357 -16.58 6.92 -28.25
N VAL A 358 -17.17 6.51 -29.38
CA VAL A 358 -16.79 6.84 -30.77
C VAL A 358 -17.99 7.42 -31.50
#